data_AF-A0A395IYQ6-F1
#
_entry.id   AF-A0A395IYQ6-F1
#
_cell.length_a   1.000
_cell.length_b   1.000
_cell.length_c   1.000
_cell.angle_alpha   90.00
_cell.angle_beta   90.00
_cell.angle_gamma   90.00
#
_symmetry.space_group_name_H-M   'P 1'
#
loop_
_entity.id
_entity.type
_entity.pdbx_description
1 polymer ?
#
loop_
_entity_poly.entity_id
_entity_poly.type
_entity_poly.pdbx_seq_one_letter_code
_entity_poly.pdbx_strand_id
1 'polypeptide(L)'
;MAQILSNAEENTLVRWISRLTITGFPATPMLVKEMADEIRLRRVQVASSRIPTSTEILPIGHEWIYRFQKRHPELKTCYSRQLESNRAKEATPENIQAWFDAFRTRLIERKYELDDMYNMDETGIWSWNYSKVRVL
;
A
#
# COMPACT_ATOMS: atom_id res chain seq x y z
N MET A 1 -10.72 17.40 22.24
CA MET A 1 -10.61 15.93 22.45
C MET A 1 -9.21 15.50 22.03
N ALA A 2 -8.48 14.86 22.93
CA ALA A 2 -7.01 14.79 22.96
C ALA A 2 -6.34 14.24 21.68
N GLN A 3 -5.32 14.96 21.20
CA GLN A 3 -4.38 14.51 20.19
C GLN A 3 -3.47 13.46 20.83
N ILE A 4 -3.43 12.23 20.29
CA ILE A 4 -2.65 11.12 20.87
C ILE A 4 -1.15 11.33 20.61
N LEU A 5 -0.81 11.85 19.43
CA LEU A 5 0.55 12.21 19.03
C LEU A 5 0.77 13.71 19.25
N SER A 6 2.02 14.14 19.44
CA SER A 6 2.33 15.57 19.37
C SER A 6 2.29 16.05 17.91
N ASN A 7 2.17 17.36 17.71
CA ASN A 7 2.18 17.93 16.36
C ASN A 7 3.46 17.58 15.57
N ALA A 8 4.60 17.47 16.25
CA ALA A 8 5.87 17.09 15.62
C ALA A 8 5.90 15.62 15.18
N GLU A 9 5.34 14.72 15.99
CA GLU A 9 5.19 13.31 15.64
C GLU A 9 4.20 13.09 14.51
N GLU A 10 3.08 13.80 14.56
CA GLU A 10 2.05 13.72 13.53
C GLU A 10 2.63 14.19 12.17
N ASN A 11 3.37 15.29 12.15
CA ASN A 11 4.08 15.74 10.95
C ASN A 11 5.12 14.74 10.44
N THR A 12 5.78 14.02 11.34
CA THR A 12 6.75 12.97 10.96
C THR A 12 6.04 11.78 10.32
N LEU A 13 4.91 11.37 10.89
CA LEU A 13 4.06 10.32 10.33
C LEU A 13 3.49 10.71 8.97
N VAL A 14 3.03 11.95 8.79
CA VAL A 14 2.57 12.49 7.50
C VAL A 14 3.69 12.42 6.45
N ARG A 15 4.90 12.89 6.78
CA ARG A 15 6.05 12.81 5.87
C ARG A 15 6.39 11.37 5.47
N TRP A 16 6.30 10.45 6.42
CA TRP A 16 6.53 9.03 6.17
C TRP A 16 5.48 8.44 5.22
N ILE A 17 4.19 8.74 5.45
CA ILE A 17 3.11 8.32 4.55
C ILE A 17 3.32 8.90 3.15
N SER A 18 3.57 10.21 3.03
CA SER A 18 3.79 10.84 1.72
C SER A 18 4.95 10.20 0.95
N ARG A 19 6.04 9.86 1.64
CA ARG A 19 7.18 9.17 1.03
C ARG A 19 6.80 7.77 0.53
N LEU A 20 6.04 7.02 1.31
CA LEU A 20 5.53 5.70 0.93
C LEU A 20 4.65 5.78 -0.33
N THR A 21 3.72 6.75 -0.37
CA THR A 21 2.86 6.98 -1.53
C THR A 21 3.67 7.31 -2.79
N ILE A 22 4.71 8.15 -2.68
CA ILE A 22 5.60 8.48 -3.81
C ILE A 22 6.38 7.26 -4.31
N THR A 23 6.79 6.37 -3.40
CA THR A 23 7.53 5.13 -3.76
C THR A 23 6.66 4.03 -4.35
N GLY A 24 5.36 4.25 -4.51
CA GLY A 24 4.43 3.25 -5.07
C GLY A 24 3.91 2.23 -4.05
N PHE A 25 4.19 2.42 -2.76
CA PHE A 25 3.73 1.55 -1.67
C PHE A 25 2.81 2.33 -0.72
N PRO A 26 1.60 2.70 -1.14
CA PRO A 26 0.71 3.54 -0.33
C PRO A 26 0.30 2.82 0.97
N ALA A 27 0.27 3.57 2.07
CA ALA A 27 0.13 2.99 3.41
C ALA A 27 -1.31 2.61 3.71
N THR A 28 -1.55 1.44 4.31
CA THR A 28 -2.90 1.08 4.75
C THR A 28 -3.26 1.81 6.05
N PRO A 29 -4.56 2.08 6.31
CA PRO A 29 -5.02 2.61 7.61
C PRO A 29 -4.56 1.80 8.82
N MET A 30 -4.37 0.48 8.66
CA MET A 30 -3.85 -0.41 9.69
C MET A 30 -2.38 -0.11 9.97
N LEU A 31 -1.56 -0.08 8.92
CA LEU A 31 -0.14 0.22 9.02
C LEU A 31 0.13 1.61 9.64
N VAL A 32 -0.69 2.61 9.29
CA VAL A 32 -0.57 3.95 9.89
C VAL A 32 -0.86 3.92 11.40
N LYS A 33 -1.80 3.08 11.86
CA LYS A 33 -2.04 2.90 13.31
C LYS A 33 -0.87 2.20 13.99
N GLU A 34 -0.32 1.15 13.38
CA GLU A 34 0.84 0.44 13.90
C GLU A 34 2.05 1.38 14.07
N MET A 35 2.33 2.21 13.06
CA MET A 35 3.39 3.21 13.16
C MET A 35 3.12 4.27 14.22
N ALA A 36 1.86 4.70 14.38
CA ALA A 36 1.49 5.63 15.43
C ALA A 36 1.70 5.02 16.83
N ASP A 37 1.41 3.74 17.01
CA ASP A 37 1.70 3.03 18.26
C ASP A 37 3.22 2.85 18.48
N GLU A 38 4.00 2.58 17.44
CA GLU A 38 5.47 2.53 17.55
C GLU A 38 6.03 3.87 18.04
N ILE A 39 5.58 4.99 17.47
CA ILE A 39 6.01 6.34 17.91
C ILE A 39 5.71 6.55 19.41
N ARG A 40 4.55 6.10 19.89
CA ARG A 40 4.17 6.20 21.31
C ARG A 40 5.04 5.32 22.20
N LEU A 41 5.32 4.09 21.78
CA LEU A 41 6.21 3.17 22.50
C LEU A 41 7.62 3.76 22.61
N ARG A 42 8.16 4.32 21.52
CA ARG A 42 9.47 4.98 21.51
C ARG A 42 9.53 6.18 22.45
N ARG A 43 8.46 7.00 22.47
CA ARG A 43 8.38 8.14 23.40
C ARG A 43 8.48 7.70 24.85
N VAL A 44 7.72 6.68 25.26
CA VAL A 44 7.76 6.14 26.63
C VAL A 44 9.13 5.55 26.93
N GLN A 45 9.73 4.85 25.97
CA GLN A 45 11.08 4.29 26.12
C GLN A 45 12.13 5.36 26.40
N VAL A 46 12.10 6.48 25.67
CA VAL A 46 13.03 7.61 25.87
C VAL A 46 12.77 8.32 27.20
N ALA A 47 11.50 8.48 27.60
CA ALA A 47 11.14 9.18 28.83
C ALA A 47 11.40 8.37 30.11
N SER A 48 11.28 7.04 30.06
CA SER A 48 11.38 6.17 31.24
C SER A 48 12.61 5.26 31.25
N SER A 49 13.45 5.29 30.20
CA SER A 49 14.60 4.38 30.01
C SER A 49 14.27 2.90 30.19
N ARG A 50 13.00 2.53 29.98
CA ARG A 50 12.45 1.17 30.11
C ARG A 50 11.80 0.78 28.79
N ILE A 51 11.74 -0.51 28.50
CA ILE A 51 11.00 -1.02 27.33
C ILE A 51 9.52 -1.13 27.75
N PRO A 52 8.63 -0.24 27.31
CA PRO A 52 7.21 -0.35 27.63
C PRO A 52 6.64 -1.59 26.96
N THR A 53 5.80 -2.32 27.69
CA THR A 53 5.05 -3.43 27.10
C THR A 53 3.81 -2.87 26.43
N SER A 54 3.38 -3.44 25.29
CA SER A 54 2.17 -3.00 24.55
C SER A 54 0.92 -2.86 25.44
N THR A 55 0.86 -3.64 26.53
CA THR A 55 -0.20 -3.62 27.54
C THR A 55 -0.28 -2.32 28.37
N GLU A 56 0.79 -1.52 28.44
CA GLU A 56 0.85 -0.29 29.24
C GLU A 56 0.30 0.94 28.48
N ILE A 57 0.17 0.85 27.16
CA ILE A 57 -0.28 1.93 26.29
C ILE A 57 -1.71 1.65 25.84
N LEU A 58 -2.64 2.57 26.11
CA LEU A 58 -4.02 2.42 25.62
C LEU A 58 -4.02 2.28 24.09
N PRO A 59 -4.73 1.28 23.53
CA PRO A 59 -4.76 1.06 22.08
C PRO A 59 -5.36 2.27 21.36
N ILE A 60 -4.85 2.55 20.16
CA ILE A 60 -5.41 3.61 19.33
C ILE A 60 -6.83 3.21 18.90
N GLY A 61 -7.80 4.02 19.32
CA GLY A 61 -9.20 3.81 18.95
C GLY A 61 -9.40 3.82 17.44
N HIS A 62 -10.37 3.04 16.95
CA HIS A 62 -10.63 2.92 15.51
C HIS A 62 -10.91 4.28 14.83
N GLU A 63 -11.56 5.19 15.55
CA GLU A 63 -11.89 6.56 15.13
C GLU A 63 -10.69 7.50 14.96
N TRP A 64 -9.53 7.16 15.53
CA TRP A 64 -8.37 8.04 15.48
C TRP A 64 -7.91 8.29 14.04
N ILE A 65 -7.96 7.27 13.17
CA ILE A 65 -7.50 7.41 11.79
C ILE A 65 -8.39 8.37 10.98
N TYR A 66 -9.70 8.38 11.23
CA TYR A 66 -10.62 9.32 10.59
C TYR A 66 -10.38 10.75 11.07
N ARG A 67 -10.06 10.92 12.35
CA ARG A 67 -9.71 12.23 12.92
C ARG A 67 -8.35 12.73 12.40
N PHE A 68 -7.37 11.85 12.28
CA PHE A 68 -6.06 12.11 11.69
C PHE A 68 -6.21 12.57 10.24
N GLN A 69 -6.99 11.84 9.42
CA GLN A 69 -7.29 12.23 8.04
C GLN A 69 -8.01 13.59 7.96
N LYS A 70 -8.95 13.88 8.88
CA LYS A 70 -9.63 15.17 8.94
C LYS A 70 -8.67 16.33 9.24
N ARG A 71 -7.59 16.08 9.99
CA ARG A 71 -6.55 17.09 10.27
C ARG A 71 -5.56 17.26 9.11
N HIS A 72 -5.37 16.21 8.31
CA HIS A 72 -4.38 16.15 7.23
C HIS A 72 -5.05 15.87 5.87
N PRO A 73 -5.81 16.83 5.31
CA PRO A 73 -6.47 16.67 4.01
C PRO A 73 -5.49 16.47 2.85
N GLU A 74 -4.21 16.78 3.03
CA GLU A 74 -3.12 16.48 2.09
C GLU A 74 -2.91 14.99 1.86
N LEU A 75 -3.28 14.13 2.83
CA LEU A 75 -3.23 12.68 2.71
C LEU A 75 -4.48 12.18 1.99
N LYS A 76 -4.50 12.33 0.66
CA LYS A 76 -5.60 11.84 -0.17
C LYS A 76 -5.67 10.33 -0.09
N THR A 77 -6.80 9.84 0.38
CA THR A 77 -7.04 8.40 0.43
C THR A 77 -7.37 7.89 -0.97
N CYS A 78 -6.57 6.93 -1.45
CA CYS A 78 -6.80 6.25 -2.72
C CYS A 78 -7.28 4.82 -2.47
N TYR A 79 -7.90 4.21 -3.48
CA TYR A 79 -8.21 2.79 -3.42
C TYR A 79 -7.16 2.02 -4.21
N SER A 80 -6.34 1.22 -3.52
CA SER A 80 -5.51 0.22 -4.17
C SER A 80 -6.40 -0.91 -4.72
N ARG A 81 -6.13 -1.33 -5.95
CA ARG A 81 -6.91 -2.38 -6.64
C ARG A 81 -6.27 -3.74 -6.36
N GLN A 82 -7.10 -4.71 -5.97
CA GLN A 82 -6.67 -6.10 -5.68
C GLN A 82 -5.96 -6.82 -6.84
N LEU A 83 -6.04 -6.30 -8.08
CA LEU A 83 -5.42 -6.90 -9.26
C LEU A 83 -3.90 -7.10 -9.07
N GLU A 84 -3.20 -6.13 -8.48
CA GLU A 84 -1.76 -6.23 -8.23
C GLU A 84 -1.43 -7.35 -7.23
N SER A 85 -2.26 -7.51 -6.19
CA SER A 85 -2.05 -8.57 -5.19
C SER A 85 -2.36 -9.97 -5.73
N ASN A 86 -3.36 -10.11 -6.62
CA ASN A 86 -3.66 -11.39 -7.25
C ASN A 86 -2.58 -11.74 -8.29
N ARG A 87 -2.14 -10.75 -9.09
CA ARG A 87 -1.00 -10.93 -10.01
C ARG A 87 0.27 -11.33 -9.28
N ALA A 88 0.59 -10.69 -8.16
CA ALA A 88 1.78 -11.05 -7.38
C ALA A 88 1.72 -12.49 -6.83
N LYS A 89 0.52 -13.01 -6.51
CA LYS A 89 0.34 -14.39 -6.04
C LYS A 89 0.40 -15.42 -7.17
N GLU A 90 -0.12 -15.07 -8.34
CA GLU A 90 -0.18 -15.97 -9.50
C GLU A 90 1.06 -15.90 -10.39
N ALA A 91 1.91 -14.88 -10.23
CA ALA A 91 3.19 -14.71 -10.91
C ALA A 91 4.28 -15.64 -10.33
N THR A 92 4.00 -16.94 -10.27
CA THR A 92 5.03 -17.95 -9.98
C THR A 92 5.91 -18.15 -11.21
N PRO A 93 7.19 -18.53 -11.06
CA PRO A 93 8.09 -18.79 -12.18
C PRO A 93 7.49 -19.79 -13.18
N GLU A 94 6.77 -20.79 -12.71
CA GLU A 94 6.14 -21.83 -13.53
C GLU A 94 5.00 -21.27 -14.38
N ASN A 95 4.14 -20.42 -13.80
CA ASN A 95 3.04 -19.80 -14.52
C ASN A 95 3.54 -18.79 -15.56
N ILE A 96 4.58 -18.04 -15.22
CA ILE A 96 5.23 -17.11 -16.15
C ILE A 96 5.86 -17.88 -17.31
N GLN A 97 6.60 -18.96 -17.03
CA GLN A 97 7.23 -19.79 -18.06
C GLN A 97 6.20 -20.44 -18.97
N ALA A 98 5.14 -21.05 -18.41
CA ALA A 98 4.07 -21.67 -19.17
C ALA A 98 3.36 -20.67 -20.10
N TRP A 99 3.16 -19.42 -19.63
CA TRP A 99 2.60 -18.36 -20.47
C TRP A 99 3.53 -18.01 -21.64
N PHE A 100 4.84 -17.83 -21.39
CA PHE A 100 5.81 -17.53 -22.44
C PHE A 100 5.97 -18.68 -23.44
N ASP A 101 5.90 -19.92 -22.99
CA ASP A 101 5.97 -21.09 -23.88
C ASP A 101 4.72 -21.16 -24.79
N ALA A 102 3.53 -21.00 -24.22
CA ALA A 102 2.29 -20.92 -25.00
C ALA A 102 2.28 -19.74 -25.98
N PHE A 103 2.80 -18.59 -25.55
CA PHE A 103 2.94 -17.39 -26.38
C PHE A 103 3.89 -17.65 -27.57
N ARG A 104 5.05 -18.25 -27.32
CA ARG A 104 6.02 -18.62 -28.37
C ARG A 104 5.44 -19.62 -29.36
N THR A 105 4.74 -20.65 -28.90
CA THR A 105 4.07 -21.62 -29.79
C THR A 105 3.10 -20.92 -30.73
N ARG A 106 2.25 -20.02 -30.20
CA ARG A 106 1.29 -19.26 -31.01
C ARG A 106 1.97 -18.30 -31.99
N LEU A 107 3.09 -17.70 -31.59
CA LEU A 107 3.87 -16.80 -32.44
C LEU A 107 4.45 -17.54 -33.66
N ILE A 108 5.01 -18.74 -33.42
CA ILE A 108 5.58 -19.59 -34.46
C ILE A 108 4.49 -20.14 -35.41
N GLU A 109 3.37 -20.62 -34.87
CA GLU A 109 2.25 -21.16 -35.67
C GLU A 109 1.67 -20.13 -36.63
N ARG A 110 1.52 -18.88 -36.16
CA ARG A 110 0.88 -17.80 -36.91
C ARG A 110 1.85 -17.00 -37.78
N LYS A 111 3.17 -17.20 -37.59
CA LYS A 111 4.25 -16.45 -38.26
C LYS A 111 4.05 -14.94 -38.14
N TYR A 112 3.70 -14.46 -36.94
CA TYR A 112 3.57 -13.02 -36.71
C TYR A 112 4.93 -12.35 -36.89
N GLU A 113 4.95 -11.24 -37.63
CA GLU A 113 6.12 -10.38 -37.70
C GLU A 113 6.20 -9.54 -36.43
N LEU A 114 7.42 -9.22 -35.99
CA LEU A 114 7.63 -8.41 -34.78
C LEU A 114 6.99 -7.02 -34.88
N ASP A 115 6.86 -6.51 -36.11
CA ASP A 115 6.25 -5.22 -36.41
C ASP A 115 4.72 -5.21 -36.22
N ASP A 116 4.08 -6.38 -36.09
CA ASP A 116 2.65 -6.53 -35.79
C ASP A 116 2.36 -6.68 -34.28
N MET A 117 3.39 -6.58 -33.43
CA MET A 117 3.27 -6.68 -31.99
C MET A 117 3.14 -5.30 -31.33
N TYR A 118 1.91 -4.93 -30.99
CA TYR A 118 1.60 -3.69 -30.28
C TYR A 118 1.53 -3.91 -28.77
N ASN A 119 1.86 -2.88 -27.99
CA ASN A 119 1.79 -2.98 -26.55
C ASN A 119 0.34 -2.86 -26.05
N MET A 120 0.04 -3.41 -24.88
CA MET A 120 -1.34 -3.48 -24.37
C MET A 120 -1.92 -2.10 -24.02
N ASP A 121 -1.07 -1.12 -23.70
CA ASP A 121 -1.44 0.28 -23.49
C ASP A 121 -1.82 1.01 -24.80
N GLU A 122 -1.48 0.46 -25.96
CA GLU A 122 -1.84 1.01 -27.28
C GLU A 122 -3.21 0.55 -27.77
N THR A 123 -3.76 -0.56 -27.22
CA THR A 123 -5.01 -1.19 -27.72
C THR A 123 -6.04 -1.60 -26.65
N GLY A 124 -5.78 -1.33 -25.36
CA GLY A 124 -6.58 -1.86 -24.26
C GLY A 124 -7.96 -1.24 -24.06
N ILE A 125 -9.02 -1.98 -24.37
CA ILE A 125 -10.38 -1.77 -23.83
C ILE A 125 -10.47 -2.43 -22.44
N TRP A 126 -10.90 -1.70 -21.40
CA TRP A 126 -10.96 -2.21 -20.03
C TRP A 126 -12.35 -2.07 -19.39
N SER A 127 -12.97 -3.18 -19.02
CA SER A 127 -14.14 -3.17 -18.14
C SER A 127 -14.30 -4.47 -17.38
N TRP A 128 -13.94 -4.50 -16.08
CA TRP A 128 -14.47 -5.43 -15.06
C TRP A 128 -14.36 -4.84 -13.64
N ASN A 129 -15.27 -5.28 -12.76
CA ASN A 129 -15.41 -4.86 -11.36
C ASN A 129 -14.45 -5.62 -10.43
N TYR A 130 -13.79 -4.91 -9.51
CA TYR A 130 -12.85 -5.47 -8.53
C TYR A 130 -13.06 -4.88 -7.13
N SER A 131 -12.70 -5.66 -6.09
CA SER A 131 -12.69 -5.21 -4.70
C SER A 131 -11.60 -4.17 -4.44
N LYS A 132 -11.93 -3.17 -3.63
CA LYS A 132 -11.13 -1.97 -3.40
C LYS A 132 -10.57 -1.96 -1.98
N VAL A 133 -9.26 -1.81 -1.80
CA VAL A 133 -8.63 -1.63 -0.48
C VAL A 133 -8.26 -0.16 -0.31
N ARG A 134 -8.64 0.45 0.81
CA ARG A 134 -8.36 1.86 1.10
C ARG A 134 -6.90 2.04 1.53
N VAL A 135 -6.17 2.96 0.91
CA VAL A 135 -4.77 3.31 1.18
C VAL A 135 -4.58 4.83 1.25
N LEU A 136 -3.54 5.29 1.92
CA LEU A 136 -3.15 6.68 2.13
C LEU A 136 -1.84 7.00 1.39
#